data_AF-A0A9P5THF9-F1
#
_entry.id   AF-A0A9P5THF9-F1
#
_cell.length_a   1.000
_cell.length_b   1.000
_cell.length_c   1.000
_cell.angle_alpha   90.00
_cell.angle_beta   90.00
_cell.angle_gamma   90.00
#
_symmetry.space_group_name_H-M   'P 1'
#
loop_
_entity.id
_entity.type
_entity.pdbx_description
1 polymer ?
#
loop_
_entity_poly.entity_id
_entity_poly.type
_entity_poly.pdbx_seq_one_letter_code
_entity_poly.pdbx_strand_id
1 'polypeptide(L)'
;LLFLITSRPQYDIKNQFELPLLDRISTRLVLDGTFHPDKDIKRFLLHEFKNIRKTHPLKRELPHKWPSKEIIKDLVQTSSGQFIYPSMVIKFVKSTRHHPQERLSIIQKLRPSSARERPFEELDAIYSHILSCVKNLPKV
;
A
#
# COMPACT_ATOMS: atom_id res chain seq x y z
N LEU A 1 16.68 29.49 -12.52
CA LEU A 1 16.29 28.52 -11.46
C LEU A 1 15.11 27.72 -11.98
N LEU A 2 15.10 26.40 -11.76
CA LEU A 2 14.01 25.51 -12.15
C LEU A 2 13.43 24.89 -10.88
N PHE A 3 12.11 24.92 -10.73
CA PHE A 3 11.41 24.38 -9.57
C PHE A 3 10.50 23.22 -10.02
N LEU A 4 10.54 22.12 -9.27
CA LEU A 4 9.58 21.03 -9.40
C LEU A 4 8.70 21.03 -8.16
N ILE A 5 7.40 21.23 -8.37
CA ILE A 5 6.40 21.27 -7.29
C ILE A 5 5.46 20.08 -7.50
N THR A 6 5.32 19.24 -6.47
CA THR A 6 4.45 18.06 -6.50
C THR A 6 3.42 18.17 -5.38
N SER A 7 2.15 17.98 -5.71
CA SER A 7 1.05 17.96 -4.72
C SER A 7 0.00 16.92 -5.09
N ARG A 8 -0.84 16.54 -4.11
CA ARG A 8 -2.16 15.96 -4.43
C ARG A 8 -3.02 17.01 -5.15
N PRO A 9 -4.08 16.64 -5.89
CA PRO A 9 -4.97 17.59 -6.55
C PRO A 9 -5.84 18.34 -5.53
N GLN A 10 -5.21 19.14 -4.68
CA GLN A 10 -5.87 20.07 -3.78
C GLN A 10 -6.36 21.28 -4.56
N TYR A 11 -7.61 21.64 -4.31
CA TYR A 11 -8.29 22.72 -4.99
C TYR A 11 -7.51 24.04 -4.93
N ASP A 12 -7.04 24.42 -3.74
CA ASP A 12 -6.35 25.70 -3.54
C ASP A 12 -5.05 25.78 -4.34
N ILE A 13 -4.27 24.69 -4.37
CA ILE A 13 -3.02 24.62 -5.14
C ILE A 13 -3.34 24.68 -6.63
N LYS A 14 -4.29 23.85 -7.08
CA LYS A 14 -4.70 23.79 -8.50
C LYS A 14 -5.13 25.17 -9.00
N ASN A 15 -5.98 25.86 -8.26
CA ASN A 15 -6.48 27.18 -8.64
C ASN A 15 -5.38 28.24 -8.71
N GLN A 16 -4.38 28.20 -7.83
CA GLN A 16 -3.28 29.16 -7.91
C GLN A 16 -2.45 28.97 -9.18
N PHE A 17 -2.18 27.72 -9.57
CA PHE A 17 -1.48 27.43 -10.82
C PHE A 17 -2.31 27.72 -12.09
N GLU A 18 -3.62 27.92 -11.95
CA GLU A 18 -4.50 28.35 -13.03
C GLU A 18 -4.60 29.89 -13.16
N LEU A 19 -3.98 30.65 -12.25
CA LEU A 19 -3.91 32.12 -12.37
C LEU A 19 -2.90 32.55 -13.44
N PRO A 20 -3.13 33.69 -14.15
CA PRO A 20 -2.35 34.09 -15.32
C PRO A 20 -0.83 34.18 -15.11
N LEU A 21 -0.39 34.57 -13.91
CA LEU A 21 1.04 34.70 -13.60
C LEU A 21 1.72 33.33 -13.50
N LEU A 22 1.09 32.38 -12.80
CA LEU A 22 1.65 31.05 -12.56
C LEU A 22 1.45 30.13 -13.77
N ASP A 23 0.33 30.24 -14.47
CA ASP A 23 0.08 29.49 -15.71
C ASP A 23 1.13 29.81 -16.79
N ARG A 24 1.54 31.09 -16.91
CA ARG A 24 2.53 31.52 -17.90
C ARG A 24 3.96 31.02 -17.62
N ILE A 25 4.30 30.73 -16.36
CA ILE A 25 5.66 30.38 -15.94
C ILE A 25 5.81 28.93 -15.48
N SER A 26 4.72 28.16 -15.47
CA SER A 26 4.72 26.77 -15.03
C SER A 26 4.21 25.85 -16.14
N THR A 27 4.49 24.56 -16.00
CA THR A 27 3.94 23.53 -16.88
C THR A 27 3.28 22.49 -16.00
N ARG A 28 1.99 22.25 -16.23
CA ARG A 28 1.22 21.29 -15.45
C ARG A 28 1.31 19.90 -16.06
N LEU A 29 1.90 18.97 -15.32
CA LEU A 29 1.85 17.54 -15.63
C LEU A 29 0.81 16.87 -14.74
N VAL A 30 -0.34 16.56 -15.32
CA VAL A 30 -1.43 15.87 -14.61
C VAL A 30 -1.17 14.36 -14.65
N LEU A 31 -1.16 13.73 -13.47
CA LEU A 31 -0.98 12.28 -13.33
C LEU A 31 -2.31 11.49 -13.36
N ASP A 32 -3.45 12.15 -13.62
CA ASP A 32 -4.77 11.71 -13.15
C ASP A 32 -5.71 10.99 -14.14
N GLY A 33 -5.42 10.89 -15.44
CA GLY A 33 -6.43 10.39 -16.40
C GLY A 33 -6.38 8.89 -16.71
N THR A 34 -5.17 8.32 -16.80
CA THR A 34 -4.94 6.94 -17.28
C THR A 34 -4.28 6.06 -16.22
N PHE A 35 -3.98 6.63 -15.05
CA PHE A 35 -3.40 5.92 -13.94
C PHE A 35 -4.46 4.99 -13.35
N HIS A 36 -4.23 3.69 -13.49
CA HIS A 36 -5.09 2.66 -12.92
C HIS A 36 -4.37 2.09 -11.69
N PRO A 37 -4.39 2.81 -10.54
CA PRO A 37 -3.60 2.43 -9.38
C PRO A 37 -3.90 0.99 -8.94
N ASP A 38 -5.15 0.54 -9.06
CA ASP A 38 -5.55 -0.83 -8.73
C ASP A 38 -4.89 -1.88 -9.63
N LYS A 39 -4.70 -1.59 -10.93
CA LYS A 39 -3.99 -2.49 -11.85
C LYS A 39 -2.52 -2.58 -11.48
N ASP A 40 -1.90 -1.45 -11.15
CA ASP A 40 -0.48 -1.40 -10.79
C ASP A 40 -0.23 -2.03 -9.42
N ILE A 41 -1.10 -1.78 -8.43
CA ILE A 41 -1.09 -2.44 -7.12
C ILE A 41 -1.25 -3.95 -7.28
N LYS A 42 -2.18 -4.41 -8.12
CA LYS A 42 -2.35 -5.84 -8.41
C LYS A 42 -1.07 -6.44 -8.98
N ARG A 43 -0.44 -5.76 -9.95
CA ARG A 43 0.83 -6.21 -10.55
C ARG A 43 1.95 -6.26 -9.53
N PHE A 44 2.07 -5.23 -8.68
CA PHE A 44 3.01 -5.15 -7.58
C PHE A 44 2.83 -6.33 -6.60
N LEU A 45 1.62 -6.56 -6.10
CA LEU A 45 1.32 -7.65 -5.17
C LEU A 45 1.65 -9.01 -5.79
N LEU A 46 1.24 -9.27 -7.04
CA LEU A 46 1.55 -10.53 -7.73
C LEU A 46 3.06 -10.76 -7.86
N HIS A 47 3.82 -9.70 -8.19
CA HIS A 47 5.27 -9.76 -8.26
C HIS A 47 5.90 -10.09 -6.90
N GLU A 48 5.52 -9.36 -5.86
CA GLU A 48 6.09 -9.51 -4.52
C GLU A 48 5.74 -10.84 -3.87
N PHE A 49 4.50 -11.31 -3.97
CA PHE A 49 4.12 -12.63 -3.47
C PHE A 49 4.84 -13.76 -4.20
N LYS A 50 5.03 -13.64 -5.53
CA LYS A 50 5.87 -14.57 -6.29
C LYS A 50 7.31 -14.55 -5.80
N ASN A 51 7.83 -13.38 -5.46
CA ASN A 51 9.18 -13.24 -4.91
C ASN A 51 9.31 -13.90 -3.53
N ILE A 52 8.34 -13.69 -2.63
CA ILE A 52 8.27 -14.34 -1.32
C ILE A 52 8.26 -15.86 -1.49
N ARG A 53 7.41 -16.40 -2.35
CA ARG A 53 7.35 -17.85 -2.60
C ARG A 53 8.67 -18.44 -3.11
N LYS A 54 9.49 -17.68 -3.83
CA LYS A 54 10.80 -18.14 -4.30
C LYS A 54 11.88 -18.09 -3.22
N THR A 55 11.88 -17.01 -2.43
CA THR A 55 13.01 -16.62 -1.57
C THR A 55 12.83 -16.96 -0.10
N HIS A 56 11.59 -17.13 0.38
CA HIS A 56 11.30 -17.32 1.79
C HIS A 56 11.83 -18.67 2.31
N PRO A 57 12.44 -18.74 3.52
CA PRO A 57 12.93 -20.00 4.10
C PRO A 57 11.83 -21.06 4.23
N LEU A 58 10.64 -20.66 4.67
CA LEU A 58 9.47 -21.52 4.86
C LEU A 58 8.65 -21.77 3.57
N LYS A 59 9.22 -21.53 2.38
CA LYS A 59 8.49 -21.65 1.10
C LYS A 59 7.88 -23.03 0.83
N ARG A 60 8.44 -24.10 1.42
CA ARG A 60 7.95 -25.47 1.25
C ARG A 60 6.64 -25.73 1.99
N GLU A 61 6.34 -24.94 3.02
CA GLU A 61 5.13 -25.03 3.84
C GLU A 61 3.97 -24.21 3.23
N LEU A 62 4.25 -23.40 2.21
CA LEU A 62 3.25 -22.59 1.55
C LEU A 62 2.37 -23.43 0.60
N PRO A 63 1.04 -23.20 0.58
CA PRO A 63 0.15 -23.85 -0.37
C PRO A 63 0.58 -23.64 -1.83
N HIS A 64 0.29 -24.61 -2.70
CA HIS A 64 0.65 -24.54 -4.12
C HIS A 64 0.08 -23.30 -4.84
N LYS A 65 -1.11 -22.84 -4.45
CA LYS A 65 -1.76 -21.62 -4.98
C LYS A 65 -1.71 -20.46 -3.97
N TRP A 66 -0.55 -20.24 -3.35
CA TRP A 66 -0.36 -19.16 -2.38
C TRP A 66 0.15 -17.86 -3.03
N PRO A 67 -0.42 -16.69 -2.67
CA PRO A 67 -1.72 -16.52 -2.02
C PRO A 67 -2.88 -16.78 -3.01
N SER A 68 -4.11 -16.92 -2.49
CA SER A 68 -5.29 -17.08 -3.35
C SER A 68 -5.58 -15.80 -4.15
N LYS A 69 -6.33 -15.93 -5.24
CA LYS A 69 -6.67 -14.78 -6.10
C LYS A 69 -7.59 -13.80 -5.38
N GLU A 70 -8.42 -14.32 -4.49
CA GLU A 70 -9.38 -13.60 -3.65
C GLU A 70 -8.61 -12.67 -2.71
N ILE A 71 -7.57 -13.17 -2.03
CA ILE A 71 -6.73 -12.34 -1.16
C ILE A 71 -6.08 -11.19 -1.94
N ILE A 72 -5.56 -11.46 -3.15
CA ILE A 72 -4.98 -10.39 -3.99
C ILE A 72 -6.05 -9.35 -4.34
N LYS A 73 -7.25 -9.78 -4.75
CA LYS A 73 -8.35 -8.88 -5.09
C LYS A 73 -8.73 -8.00 -3.89
N ASP A 74 -8.80 -8.61 -2.71
CA ASP A 74 -9.20 -7.88 -1.53
C ASP A 74 -8.12 -6.91 -1.06
N LEU A 75 -6.84 -7.25 -1.18
CA LEU A 75 -5.74 -6.34 -0.86
C LEU A 75 -5.75 -5.13 -1.82
N VAL A 76 -6.02 -5.34 -3.11
CA VAL A 76 -6.19 -4.25 -4.08
C VAL A 76 -7.36 -3.34 -3.66
N GLN A 77 -8.51 -3.93 -3.34
CA GLN A 77 -9.69 -3.17 -2.95
C GLN A 77 -9.45 -2.34 -1.68
N THR A 78 -8.86 -2.95 -0.63
CA THR A 78 -8.52 -2.21 0.59
C THR A 78 -7.56 -1.06 0.31
N SER A 79 -6.62 -1.26 -0.62
CA SER A 79 -5.59 -0.24 -0.89
C SER A 79 -6.19 1.09 -1.32
N SER A 80 -7.41 1.13 -1.86
CA SER A 80 -8.10 2.35 -2.29
C SER A 80 -7.20 3.23 -3.18
N GLY A 81 -6.46 2.59 -4.09
CA GLY A 81 -5.48 3.22 -4.97
C GLY A 81 -4.16 3.68 -4.31
N GLN A 82 -3.96 3.46 -3.02
CA GLN A 82 -2.79 3.90 -2.28
C GLN A 82 -1.75 2.78 -2.10
N PHE A 83 -0.55 2.96 -2.65
CA PHE A 83 0.55 1.99 -2.57
C PHE A 83 1.11 1.76 -1.16
N ILE A 84 0.83 2.63 -0.21
CA ILE A 84 1.34 2.50 1.16
C ILE A 84 0.83 1.23 1.84
N TYR A 85 -0.47 0.93 1.73
CA TYR A 85 -1.08 -0.27 2.30
C TYR A 85 -0.47 -1.58 1.75
N PRO A 86 -0.45 -1.85 0.43
CA PRO A 86 0.08 -3.11 -0.10
C PRO A 86 1.58 -3.23 0.14
N SER A 87 2.33 -2.12 0.15
CA SER A 87 3.76 -2.14 0.48
C SER A 87 4.00 -2.59 1.93
N MET A 88 3.20 -2.11 2.88
CA MET A 88 3.28 -2.50 4.28
C MET A 88 2.88 -3.97 4.47
N VAL A 89 1.82 -4.43 3.81
CA VAL A 89 1.41 -5.84 3.81
C VAL A 89 2.55 -6.73 3.33
N ILE A 90 3.18 -6.42 2.20
CA ILE A 90 4.31 -7.19 1.69
C ILE A 90 5.48 -7.18 2.68
N LYS A 91 5.83 -6.02 3.24
CA LYS A 91 6.91 -5.91 4.23
C LYS A 91 6.65 -6.77 5.47
N PHE A 92 5.39 -6.81 5.94
CA PHE A 92 4.96 -7.62 7.07
C PHE A 92 5.01 -9.12 6.77
N VAL A 93 4.53 -9.54 5.60
CA VAL A 93 4.47 -10.95 5.18
C VAL A 93 5.83 -11.51 4.78
N LYS A 94 6.74 -10.68 4.25
CA LYS A 94 8.10 -11.08 3.82
C LYS A 94 9.06 -11.38 4.99
N SER A 95 8.65 -11.16 6.23
CA SER A 95 9.47 -11.39 7.42
C SER A 95 9.96 -12.85 7.49
N THR A 96 11.27 -13.07 7.37
CA THR A 96 11.90 -14.40 7.38
C THR A 96 11.76 -15.16 8.70
N ARG A 97 11.35 -14.48 9.77
CA ARG A 97 11.19 -15.04 11.12
C ARG A 97 9.80 -15.62 11.38
N HIS A 98 8.86 -15.46 10.45
CA HIS A 98 7.46 -15.82 10.68
C HIS A 98 6.88 -16.54 9.47
N HIS A 99 5.84 -17.35 9.69
CA HIS A 99 5.17 -18.06 8.62
C HIS A 99 4.33 -17.08 7.76
N PRO A 100 4.56 -16.96 6.44
CA PRO A 100 3.90 -15.95 5.60
C PRO A 100 2.37 -16.10 5.57
N GLN A 101 1.85 -17.33 5.61
CA GLN A 101 0.40 -17.57 5.64
C GLN A 101 -0.24 -17.10 6.95
N GLU A 102 0.44 -17.23 8.09
CA GLU A 102 -0.08 -16.75 9.37
C GLU A 102 -0.16 -15.23 9.39
N ARG A 103 0.89 -14.57 8.89
CA ARG A 103 0.93 -13.11 8.70
C ARG A 103 -0.21 -12.62 7.82
N LEU A 104 -0.50 -13.34 6.73
CA LEU A 104 -1.61 -13.04 5.83
C LEU A 104 -2.97 -13.20 6.52
N SER A 105 -3.13 -14.23 7.35
CA SER A 105 -4.35 -14.46 8.15
C SER A 105 -4.56 -13.36 9.20
N ILE A 106 -3.49 -12.83 9.79
CA ILE A 106 -3.58 -11.68 10.71
C ILE A 106 -4.15 -10.46 9.98
N ILE A 107 -3.63 -10.14 8.79
CA ILE A 107 -4.11 -9.02 7.99
C ILE A 107 -5.61 -9.17 7.66
N GLN A 108 -6.06 -10.39 7.33
CA GLN A 108 -7.48 -10.66 7.09
C GLN A 108 -8.35 -10.49 8.34
N LYS A 109 -7.83 -10.83 9.53
CA LYS A 109 -8.54 -10.68 10.81
C LYS A 109 -8.59 -9.24 11.32
N LEU A 110 -7.61 -8.41 10.97
CA LEU A 110 -7.54 -7.00 11.36
C LEU A 110 -8.54 -6.11 10.59
N ARG A 111 -9.32 -6.70 9.67
CA ARG A 111 -10.32 -5.98 8.90
C ARG A 111 -11.59 -5.75 9.72
N PRO A 112 -12.00 -4.49 9.95
CA PRO A 112 -13.32 -4.21 10.49
C PRO A 112 -14.39 -4.56 9.45
N SER A 113 -15.46 -5.22 9.88
CA SER A 113 -16.60 -5.64 9.03
C SER A 113 -17.36 -4.48 8.36
N SER A 114 -17.02 -3.23 8.70
CA SER A 114 -17.71 -2.00 8.28
C SER A 114 -16.73 -0.98 7.70
N ALA A 115 -16.03 -1.33 6.61
CA ALA A 115 -15.15 -0.42 5.87
C ALA A 115 -15.85 0.82 5.27
N ARG A 116 -17.17 0.99 5.48
CA ARG A 116 -17.98 2.08 4.93
C ARG A 116 -17.96 3.36 5.77
N GLU A 117 -17.65 3.29 7.06
CA GLU A 117 -17.79 4.43 7.97
C GLU A 117 -16.45 5.10 8.33
N ARG A 118 -15.32 4.39 8.18
CA ARG A 118 -14.00 4.90 8.57
C ARG A 118 -12.90 4.47 7.58
N PRO A 119 -12.57 5.32 6.58
CA PRO A 119 -11.66 4.95 5.49
C PRO A 119 -10.20 4.68 5.94
N PHE A 120 -9.83 5.05 7.17
CA PHE A 120 -8.48 4.88 7.71
C PHE A 120 -8.39 3.85 8.85
N GLU A 121 -9.50 3.23 9.27
CA GLU A 121 -9.51 2.34 10.44
C GLU A 121 -8.68 1.06 10.21
N GLU A 122 -8.70 0.51 8.99
CA GLU A 122 -7.87 -0.64 8.64
C GLU A 122 -6.37 -0.28 8.60
N LEU A 123 -6.05 0.94 8.14
CA LEU A 123 -4.69 1.46 8.18
C LEU A 123 -4.23 1.63 9.62
N ASP A 124 -5.04 2.27 10.46
CA ASP A 124 -4.74 2.47 11.89
C ASP A 124 -4.57 1.14 12.63
N ALA A 125 -5.45 0.16 12.40
CA ALA A 125 -5.33 -1.18 13.01
C ALA A 125 -4.02 -1.88 12.62
N ILE A 126 -3.61 -1.77 11.35
CA ILE A 126 -2.33 -2.31 10.89
C ILE A 126 -1.16 -1.54 11.48
N TYR A 127 -1.20 -0.21 11.51
CA TYR A 127 -0.13 0.60 12.12
C TYR A 127 0.02 0.30 13.61
N SER A 128 -1.08 0.25 14.36
CA SER A 128 -1.09 -0.12 15.78
C SER A 128 -0.56 -1.54 16.01
N HIS A 129 -0.93 -2.50 15.14
CA HIS A 129 -0.44 -3.86 15.25
C HIS A 129 1.06 -3.96 14.91
N ILE A 130 1.51 -3.29 13.85
CA ILE A 130 2.93 -3.27 13.48
C ILE A 130 3.77 -2.61 14.56
N LEU A 131 3.33 -1.47 15.09
CA LEU A 131 4.03 -0.75 16.16
C LEU A 131 4.06 -1.56 17.45
N SER A 132 3.00 -2.28 17.80
CA SER A 132 3.00 -3.16 18.99
C SER A 132 3.87 -4.41 18.83
N CYS A 133 4.12 -4.86 17.60
CA CYS A 133 5.06 -5.94 17.31
C CYS A 133 6.54 -5.53 17.38
N VAL A 134 6.84 -4.21 17.39
CA VAL A 134 8.20 -3.71 17.56
C VAL A 134 8.53 -3.75 19.05
N LYS A 135 9.35 -4.72 19.48
CA LYS A 135 9.94 -4.68 20.83
C LYS A 135 10.72 -3.37 20.99
N ASN A 136 10.48 -2.66 22.09
CA ASN A 136 11.20 -1.44 22.48
C ASN A 136 12.70 -1.64 22.19
N LEU A 137 13.21 -0.94 21.18
CA LEU A 137 14.65 -0.85 20.97
C LEU A 137 15.22 -0.09 22.18
N PRO A 138 16.30 -0.57 22.82
CA PRO A 138 16.94 0.20 23.87
C PRO A 138 17.29 1.58 23.32
N LYS A 139 16.91 2.62 24.07
CA LYS A 139 17.28 4.00 23.76
C LYS A 139 18.81 4.06 23.69
N VAL A 140 19.33 4.48 22.53
CA VAL A 140 20.75 4.83 22.34
C VAL A 140 21.05 6.08 23.14
#